data_AF-A0A369SJ55-F1
#
_entry.id   AF-A0A369SJ55-F1
#
_cell.length_a   1.000
_cell.length_b   1.000
_cell.length_c   1.000
_cell.angle_alpha   90.00
_cell.angle_beta   90.00
_cell.angle_gamma   90.00
#
_symmetry.space_group_name_H-M   'P 1'
#
loop_
_entity.id
_entity.type
_entity.pdbx_description
1 polymer ?
#
loop_
_entity_poly.entity_id
_entity_poly.type
_entity_poly.pdbx_seq_one_letter_code
_entity_poly.pdbx_strand_id
1 'polypeptide(L)'
;MRLIPTIFVGGKIPWIELDKEAVADSTFCIEYLIDRFRVKLDNNLSEDKALARCMWKMIEENTFWAGMAQKHIINHLDGFMELCKAPFLMVLFIKWILVRRLKKVMHGHGIGRYSQEEIRHIGELDLKAISTILERSRIF
;
A
#
# COMPACT_ATOMS: atom_id res chain seq x y z
N MET A 1 -8.83 -20.90 -22.45
CA MET A 1 -7.68 -21.31 -21.60
C MET A 1 -7.57 -20.33 -20.44
N ARG A 2 -8.23 -20.61 -19.30
CA ARG A 2 -8.13 -19.80 -18.08
C ARG A 2 -6.87 -20.26 -17.34
N LEU A 3 -5.77 -19.52 -17.50
CA LEU A 3 -4.52 -19.79 -16.82
C LEU A 3 -4.60 -19.24 -15.40
N ILE A 4 -4.59 -20.15 -14.42
CA ILE A 4 -4.43 -19.93 -12.97
C ILE A 4 -5.63 -19.19 -12.34
N PRO A 5 -6.38 -19.80 -11.39
CA PRO A 5 -7.39 -19.08 -10.65
C PRO A 5 -6.67 -18.02 -9.82
N THR A 6 -6.83 -16.75 -10.16
CA THR A 6 -6.41 -15.66 -9.31
C THR A 6 -7.20 -15.82 -8.01
N ILE A 7 -6.49 -16.14 -6.91
CA ILE A 7 -7.09 -16.28 -5.57
C ILE A 7 -7.78 -14.97 -5.13
N PHE A 8 -7.41 -13.86 -5.77
CA PHE A 8 -7.89 -12.51 -5.50
C PHE A 8 -8.66 -11.95 -6.70
N VAL A 9 -9.83 -11.39 -6.41
CA VAL A 9 -10.64 -10.67 -7.40
C VAL A 9 -9.86 -9.42 -7.84
N GLY A 10 -9.74 -9.19 -9.15
CA GLY A 10 -8.96 -8.07 -9.70
C GLY A 10 -7.44 -8.13 -9.45
N GLY A 11 -6.90 -9.21 -8.86
CA GLY A 11 -5.48 -9.35 -8.55
C GLY A 11 -4.97 -8.40 -7.46
N LYS A 12 -5.88 -7.81 -6.67
CA LYS A 12 -5.57 -6.86 -5.60
C LYS A 12 -6.09 -7.35 -4.24
N ILE A 13 -5.47 -6.85 -3.17
CA ILE A 13 -5.96 -6.97 -1.80
C ILE A 13 -6.03 -5.58 -1.15
N PRO A 14 -6.93 -5.35 -0.19
CA PRO A 14 -8.02 -6.26 0.19
C PRO A 14 -9.11 -6.34 -0.90
N TRP A 15 -9.91 -7.41 -0.83
CA TRP A 15 -11.13 -7.62 -1.62
C TRP A 15 -12.19 -8.25 -0.72
N ILE A 16 -13.46 -8.10 -1.07
CA ILE A 16 -14.60 -8.68 -0.33
C ILE A 16 -15.50 -9.48 -1.26
N GLU A 17 -16.19 -10.48 -0.70
CA GLU A 17 -17.34 -11.13 -1.34
C GLU A 17 -18.56 -10.97 -0.42
N LEU A 18 -19.64 -10.43 -0.96
CA LEU A 18 -20.91 -10.31 -0.26
C LEU A 18 -22.04 -10.70 -1.20
N ASP A 19 -22.91 -11.61 -0.78
CA ASP A 19 -24.05 -12.08 -1.58
C ASP A 19 -23.67 -12.59 -2.99
N LYS A 20 -22.50 -13.24 -3.11
CA LYS A 20 -21.88 -13.73 -4.37
C LYS A 20 -21.38 -12.62 -5.31
N GLU A 21 -21.39 -11.37 -4.86
CA GLU A 21 -20.75 -10.25 -5.56
C GLU A 21 -19.36 -10.00 -4.97
N ALA A 22 -18.34 -10.05 -5.82
CA ALA A 22 -16.96 -9.87 -5.42
C ALA A 22 -16.43 -8.50 -5.86
N VAL A 23 -15.93 -7.73 -4.90
CA VAL A 23 -15.42 -6.37 -5.10
C VAL A 23 -13.95 -6.32 -4.71
N ALA A 24 -13.11 -5.83 -5.61
CA ALA A 24 -11.67 -5.68 -5.39
C ALA A 24 -11.29 -4.24 -5.06
N ASP A 25 -10.11 -4.05 -4.45
CA ASP A 25 -9.57 -2.74 -4.04
C ASP A 25 -10.29 -2.18 -2.80
N SER A 26 -9.52 -1.72 -1.80
CA SER A 26 -10.09 -1.18 -0.57
C SER A 26 -11.04 -0.01 -0.82
N THR A 27 -10.75 0.84 -1.80
CA THR A 27 -11.58 2.00 -2.12
C THR A 27 -12.98 1.57 -2.55
N PHE A 28 -13.05 0.66 -3.54
CA PHE A 28 -14.34 0.16 -4.03
C PHE A 28 -15.04 -0.73 -3.02
N CYS A 29 -14.29 -1.49 -2.21
CA CYS A 29 -14.87 -2.24 -1.09
C CYS A 29 -15.61 -1.30 -0.13
N ILE A 30 -14.98 -0.18 0.27
CA ILE A 30 -15.57 0.80 1.17
C ILE A 30 -16.81 1.44 0.53
N GLU A 31 -16.69 1.91 -0.72
CA GLU A 31 -17.81 2.50 -1.47
C GLU A 31 -19.00 1.54 -1.58
N TYR A 32 -18.74 0.28 -1.92
CA TYR A 32 -19.77 -0.76 -2.03
C TYR A 32 -20.48 -1.01 -0.68
N LEU A 33 -19.74 -1.10 0.42
CA LEU A 33 -20.31 -1.33 1.75
C LEU A 33 -21.15 -0.12 2.21
N ILE A 34 -20.70 1.10 1.96
CA ILE A 34 -21.44 2.34 2.28
C ILE A 34 -22.78 2.34 1.57
N ASP A 35 -22.79 2.06 0.27
CA ASP A 35 -24.01 2.03 -0.54
C ASP A 35 -24.93 0.88 -0.11
N ARG A 36 -24.38 -0.34 -0.02
CA ARG A 36 -25.12 -1.56 0.33
C ARG A 36 -25.83 -1.48 1.67
N PHE A 37 -25.17 -0.95 2.69
CA PHE A 37 -25.71 -0.85 4.06
C PHE A 37 -26.30 0.53 4.37
N ARG A 38 -26.31 1.46 3.39
CA ARG A 38 -26.79 2.83 3.53
C ARG A 38 -26.18 3.56 4.73
N VAL A 39 -24.90 3.32 4.98
CA VAL A 39 -24.17 3.92 6.11
C VAL A 39 -23.89 5.38 5.78
N LYS A 40 -24.30 6.30 6.65
CA LYS A 40 -23.92 7.70 6.52
C LYS A 40 -22.58 7.96 7.20
N LEU A 41 -21.50 7.86 6.44
CA LEU A 41 -20.18 8.33 6.87
C LEU A 41 -20.05 9.84 6.59
N ASP A 42 -19.36 10.56 7.48
CA ASP A 42 -18.86 11.91 7.23
C ASP A 42 -19.90 13.02 7.00
N ASN A 43 -21.09 12.94 7.60
CA ASN A 43 -22.15 13.95 7.46
C ASN A 43 -21.72 15.38 7.83
N ASN A 44 -20.66 15.54 8.64
CA ASN A 44 -20.19 16.85 9.14
C ASN A 44 -18.82 17.28 8.56
N LEU A 45 -18.26 16.60 7.55
CA LEU A 45 -16.85 16.79 7.11
C LEU A 45 -16.70 17.36 5.68
N SER A 46 -17.61 18.21 5.22
CA SER A 46 -17.65 18.60 3.79
C SER A 46 -16.37 19.28 3.27
N GLU A 47 -15.72 20.16 4.04
CA GLU A 47 -14.43 20.78 3.68
C GLU A 47 -13.23 19.84 3.93
N ASP A 48 -13.31 19.01 4.99
CA ASP A 48 -12.24 18.08 5.38
C ASP A 48 -12.08 16.90 4.40
N LYS A 49 -13.10 16.58 3.59
CA LYS A 49 -13.02 15.52 2.58
C LYS A 49 -11.98 15.78 1.49
N ALA A 50 -11.82 17.03 1.05
CA ALA A 50 -10.81 17.38 0.05
C ALA A 50 -9.40 17.23 0.61
N LEU A 51 -9.17 17.72 1.83
CA LEU A 51 -7.90 17.55 2.54
C LEU A 51 -7.59 16.07 2.79
N ALA A 52 -8.58 15.31 3.27
CA ALA A 52 -8.46 13.88 3.50
C ALA A 52 -8.09 13.14 2.20
N ARG A 53 -8.69 13.50 1.06
CA ARG A 53 -8.34 12.91 -0.24
C ARG A 53 -6.90 13.23 -0.64
N CYS A 54 -6.42 14.45 -0.43
CA CYS A 54 -5.03 14.83 -0.69
C CYS A 54 -4.06 14.05 0.22
N MET A 55 -4.35 13.96 1.52
CA MET A 55 -3.55 13.19 2.47
C MET A 55 -3.51 11.71 2.10
N TRP A 56 -4.66 11.12 1.80
CA TRP A 56 -4.79 9.74 1.37
C TRP A 56 -3.91 9.47 0.15
N LYS A 57 -3.97 10.32 -0.87
CA LYS A 57 -3.14 10.17 -2.06
C LYS A 57 -1.65 10.37 -1.82
N MET A 58 -1.26 11.31 -0.96
CA MET A 58 0.14 11.45 -0.56
C MET A 58 0.65 10.18 0.14
N ILE A 59 -0.14 9.61 1.05
CA ILE A 59 0.22 8.40 1.78
C ILE A 59 0.34 7.19 0.83
N GLU A 60 -0.64 6.97 -0.04
CA GLU A 60 -0.65 5.83 -0.97
C GLU A 60 0.43 5.90 -2.04
N GLU A 61 0.73 7.10 -2.57
CA GLU A 61 1.53 7.23 -3.79
C GLU A 61 2.94 7.79 -3.54
N ASN A 62 3.16 8.58 -2.50
CA ASN A 62 4.50 9.12 -2.21
C ASN A 62 5.12 8.42 -1.00
N THR A 63 4.42 8.45 0.14
CA THR A 63 4.93 7.93 1.41
C THR A 63 5.11 6.41 1.37
N PHE A 64 4.14 5.66 0.82
CA PHE A 64 4.24 4.22 0.65
C PHE A 64 5.47 3.83 -0.17
N TRP A 65 5.68 4.48 -1.31
CA TRP A 65 6.81 4.18 -2.19
C TRP A 65 8.15 4.54 -1.55
N ALA A 66 8.21 5.65 -0.80
CA ALA A 66 9.40 6.01 -0.03
C ALA A 66 9.74 4.95 1.03
N GLY A 67 8.73 4.41 1.71
CA GLY A 67 8.90 3.28 2.65
C GLY A 67 9.33 1.98 1.95
N MET A 68 8.71 1.65 0.82
CA MET A 68 9.04 0.46 0.02
C MET A 68 10.51 0.47 -0.45
N ALA A 69 11.04 1.65 -0.78
CA ALA A 69 12.42 1.80 -1.22
C ALA A 69 13.47 1.52 -0.14
N GLN A 70 13.09 1.51 1.14
CA GLN A 70 13.97 1.16 2.26
C GLN A 70 14.24 -0.36 2.37
N LYS A 71 13.61 -1.18 1.52
CA LYS A 71 13.87 -2.63 1.37
C LYS A 71 13.64 -3.46 2.63
N HIS A 72 12.84 -2.98 3.58
CA HIS A 72 12.46 -3.73 4.78
C HIS A 72 11.96 -5.14 4.45
N ILE A 73 11.12 -5.28 3.42
CA ILE A 73 10.61 -6.59 2.97
C ILE A 73 11.74 -7.55 2.60
N ILE A 74 12.79 -7.07 1.93
CA ILE A 74 13.93 -7.93 1.54
C ILE A 74 14.79 -8.26 2.76
N ASN A 75 15.01 -7.29 3.64
CA ASN A 75 15.84 -7.44 4.84
C ASN A 75 15.21 -8.41 5.86
N HIS A 76 13.88 -8.42 5.97
CA HIS A 76 13.16 -9.31 6.88
C HIS A 76 12.70 -10.64 6.24
N LEU A 77 13.01 -10.86 4.96
CA LEU A 77 12.55 -12.05 4.24
C LEU A 77 13.15 -13.35 4.82
N ASP A 78 14.38 -13.33 5.34
CA ASP A 78 15.00 -14.53 5.93
C ASP A 78 14.21 -15.04 7.13
N GLY A 79 13.88 -14.15 8.08
CA GLY A 79 13.12 -14.52 9.27
C GLY A 79 11.70 -15.00 8.94
N PHE A 80 11.05 -14.37 7.96
CA PHE A 80 9.76 -14.86 7.48
C PHE A 80 9.86 -16.25 6.84
N MET A 81 10.90 -16.49 6.04
CA MET A 81 11.10 -17.78 5.37
C MET A 81 11.51 -18.89 6.33
N GLU A 82 12.24 -18.56 7.40
CA GLU A 82 12.54 -19.47 8.49
C GLU A 82 11.27 -19.93 9.20
N LEU A 83 10.34 -19.01 9.49
CA LEU A 83 9.03 -19.34 10.06
C LEU A 83 8.24 -20.29 9.15
N CYS A 84 8.34 -20.10 7.83
CA CYS A 84 7.73 -20.98 6.83
C CYS A 84 8.49 -22.29 6.59
N LYS A 85 9.62 -22.54 7.29
CA LYS A 85 10.51 -23.70 7.09
C LYS A 85 10.95 -23.87 5.63
N ALA A 86 11.18 -22.77 4.93
CA ALA A 86 11.55 -22.79 3.52
C ALA A 86 13.03 -23.22 3.33
N PRO A 87 13.36 -24.02 2.30
CA PRO A 87 14.75 -24.38 2.01
C PRO A 87 15.62 -23.17 1.64
N PHE A 88 16.87 -23.13 2.09
CA PHE A 88 17.79 -22.01 1.85
C PHE A 88 17.93 -21.60 0.37
N LEU A 89 18.07 -22.57 -0.55
CA LEU A 89 18.17 -22.29 -1.99
C LEU A 89 16.91 -21.61 -2.54
N MET A 90 15.74 -21.96 -2.00
CA MET A 90 14.47 -21.33 -2.36
C MET A 90 14.44 -19.87 -1.89
N VAL A 91 14.90 -19.59 -0.67
CA VAL A 91 14.98 -18.22 -0.13
C VAL A 91 15.87 -17.33 -0.99
N LEU A 92 17.05 -17.83 -1.38
CA LEU A 92 17.95 -17.11 -2.28
C LEU A 92 17.29 -16.80 -3.63
N PHE A 93 16.60 -17.78 -4.21
CA PHE A 93 15.89 -17.61 -5.47
C PHE A 93 14.77 -16.57 -5.38
N ILE A 94 13.96 -16.62 -4.31
CA ILE A 94 12.88 -15.66 -4.07
C ILE A 94 13.44 -14.24 -3.89
N LYS A 95 14.50 -14.08 -3.09
CA LYS A 95 15.20 -12.80 -2.92
C LYS A 95 15.66 -12.23 -4.25
N TRP A 96 16.28 -13.06 -5.09
CA TRP A 96 16.76 -12.64 -6.41
C TRP A 96 15.62 -12.13 -7.31
N ILE A 97 14.49 -12.85 -7.37
CA ILE A 97 13.31 -12.40 -8.13
C ILE A 97 12.75 -11.11 -7.55
N LEU A 98 12.57 -11.05 -6.22
CA LEU A 98 11.92 -9.93 -5.55
C LEU A 98 12.71 -8.63 -5.72
N VAL A 99 14.03 -8.67 -5.54
CA VAL A 99 14.91 -7.51 -5.74
C VAL A 99 14.80 -6.97 -7.17
N ARG A 100 14.82 -7.85 -8.19
CA ARG A 100 14.70 -7.45 -9.60
C ARG A 100 13.34 -6.83 -9.90
N ARG A 101 12.27 -7.44 -9.40
CA ARG A 101 10.90 -6.93 -9.57
C ARG A 101 10.73 -5.58 -8.90
N LEU A 102 11.13 -5.44 -7.63
CA LEU A 102 11.02 -4.18 -6.90
C LEU A 102 11.81 -3.06 -7.58
N LYS A 103 13.05 -3.31 -8.01
CA LYS A 103 13.82 -2.31 -8.80
C LYS A 103 13.08 -1.86 -10.06
N LYS A 104 12.52 -2.81 -10.83
CA LYS A 104 11.77 -2.49 -12.05
C LYS A 104 10.52 -1.66 -11.75
N VAL A 105 9.74 -2.05 -10.74
CA VAL A 105 8.51 -1.37 -10.39
C VAL A 105 8.79 0.03 -9.83
N MET A 106 9.76 0.18 -8.92
CA MET A 106 10.17 1.49 -8.40
C MET A 106 10.68 2.42 -9.50
N HIS A 107 11.44 1.90 -10.46
CA HIS A 107 11.91 2.70 -11.59
C HIS A 107 10.75 3.11 -12.52
N GLY A 108 9.77 2.23 -12.73
CA GLY A 108 8.54 2.53 -13.45
C GLY A 108 7.69 3.61 -12.75
N HIS A 109 7.62 3.57 -11.42
CA HIS A 109 6.99 4.61 -10.60
C HIS A 109 7.74 5.96 -10.67
N GLY A 110 9.05 5.93 -10.88
CA GLY A 110 9.92 7.11 -10.92
C GLY A 110 10.71 7.31 -9.63
N ILE A 111 10.18 6.86 -8.48
CA ILE A 111 10.90 6.95 -7.20
C ILE A 111 12.26 6.24 -7.22
N GLY A 112 12.37 5.16 -7.99
CA GLY A 112 13.61 4.40 -8.15
C GLY A 112 14.69 5.12 -8.97
N ARG A 113 14.46 6.36 -9.40
CA ARG A 113 15.46 7.23 -10.05
C ARG A 113 16.25 8.07 -9.03
N TYR A 114 15.72 8.25 -7.83
CA TYR A 114 16.36 9.01 -6.77
C TYR A 114 17.35 8.14 -5.98
N SER A 115 18.31 8.79 -5.34
CA SER A 115 19.20 8.20 -4.35
C SER A 115 18.44 7.84 -3.06
N GLN A 116 19.03 6.98 -2.23
CA GLN A 116 18.41 6.58 -0.96
C GLN A 116 18.20 7.76 -0.01
N GLU A 117 19.12 8.73 0.02
CA GLU A 117 18.96 9.93 0.85
C GLU A 117 17.85 10.85 0.35
N GLU A 118 17.72 11.03 -0.97
CA GLU A 118 16.60 11.77 -1.55
C GLU A 118 15.26 11.10 -1.24
N ILE A 119 15.18 9.76 -1.35
CA ILE A 119 13.97 9.03 -1.01
C ILE A 119 13.63 9.15 0.47
N ARG A 120 14.63 9.06 1.36
CA ARG A 120 14.46 9.26 2.80
C ARG A 120 13.96 10.68 3.09
N HIS A 121 14.51 11.68 2.41
CA HIS A 121 14.08 13.07 2.54
C HIS A 121 12.62 13.26 2.09
N ILE A 122 12.21 12.66 0.96
CA ILE A 122 10.82 12.68 0.48
C ILE A 122 9.87 12.12 1.54
N GLY A 123 10.17 10.93 2.07
CA GLY A 123 9.35 10.32 3.12
C GLY A 123 9.32 11.14 4.42
N GLU A 124 10.43 11.77 4.79
CA GLU A 124 10.51 12.64 5.97
C GLU A 124 9.62 13.89 5.82
N LEU A 125 9.59 14.50 4.63
CA LEU A 125 8.71 15.63 4.32
C LEU A 125 7.24 15.24 4.42
N ASP A 126 6.85 14.10 3.85
CA ASP A 126 5.48 13.60 3.93
C ASP A 126 5.05 13.36 5.38
N LEU A 127 5.88 12.67 6.18
CA LEU A 127 5.57 12.39 7.58
C LEU A 127 5.47 13.66 8.42
N LYS A 128 6.33 14.66 8.17
CA LYS A 128 6.23 15.98 8.81
C LYS A 128 4.93 16.69 8.44
N ALA A 129 4.55 16.67 7.17
CA ALA A 129 3.29 17.27 6.71
C ALA A 129 2.08 16.59 7.40
N ILE A 130 2.08 15.26 7.47
CA ILE A 130 1.05 14.49 8.18
C ILE A 130 1.02 14.88 9.67
N SER A 131 2.17 14.93 10.33
CA SER A 131 2.26 15.32 11.76
C SER A 131 1.63 16.70 12.00
N THR A 132 1.99 17.70 11.19
CA THR A 132 1.44 19.06 11.30
C THR A 132 -0.08 19.09 11.10
N ILE A 133 -0.61 18.31 10.13
CA ILE A 133 -2.05 18.24 9.91
C ILE A 133 -2.75 17.58 11.12
N LEU A 134 -2.17 16.51 11.66
CA LEU A 134 -2.72 15.80 12.81
C LEU A 134 -2.74 16.68 14.07
N GLU A 135 -1.66 17.41 14.36
CA GLU A 135 -1.59 18.37 15.48
C GLU A 135 -2.70 19.42 15.40
N ARG A 136 -2.96 19.95 14.21
CA ARG A 136 -4.04 20.92 13.97
C ARG A 136 -5.42 20.31 14.20
N SER A 137 -5.60 19.03 13.87
CA SER A 137 -6.90 18.36 13.91
C SER A 137 -7.36 17.93 15.33
N ARG A 138 -6.49 18.00 16.36
CA ARG A 138 -6.78 17.57 17.75
C ARG A 138 -7.50 16.21 17.83
N ILE A 139 -7.04 15.23 17.07
CA ILE A 139 -7.55 13.85 17.15
C ILE A 139 -6.71 12.99 18.13
N PHE A 140 -5.70 13.58 18.79
CA PHE A 140 -4.99 13.00 19.94
C PHE A 140 -4.63 14.08 20.97
#